data_AF-K1U854-F1
#
_entry.id   AF-K1U854-F1
#
_cell.length_a   1.000
_cell.length_b   1.000
_cell.length_c   1.000
_cell.angle_alpha   90.00
_cell.angle_beta   90.00
_cell.angle_gamma   90.00
#
_symmetry.space_group_name_H-M   'P 1'
#
loop_
_entity.id
_entity.type
_entity.pdbx_description
1 polymer ?
#
loop_
_entity_poly.entity_id
_entity_poly.type
_entity_poly.pdbx_seq_one_letter_code
_entity_poly.pdbx_strand_id
1 'polypeptide(L)'
;DLFEIVPVQPYSEEDLDYSNDNCRANQEQNDDTARPEISDTIENIDEYDVVFIGHPIWWGIEPRIIDTFLESYDFSGKTMVDFCTSGGSGISESESNLKEICPDSVWLEGKRFLGSSSHDDIADWVDNMNF
;
A
#
# COMPACT_ATOMS: atom_id res chain seq x y z
N ASP A 1 -15.80 -3.76 2.31
CA ASP A 1 -15.57 -2.94 3.51
C ASP A 1 -14.39 -2.01 3.30
N LEU A 2 -14.15 -1.11 4.26
CA LEU A 2 -12.98 -0.24 4.29
C LEU A 2 -12.24 -0.46 5.60
N PHE A 3 -10.94 -0.68 5.52
CA PHE A 3 -10.03 -0.73 6.65
C PHE A 3 -8.92 0.30 6.45
N GLU A 4 -8.66 1.12 7.46
CA GLU A 4 -7.57 2.10 7.43
C GLU A 4 -6.35 1.51 8.14
N ILE A 5 -5.22 1.45 7.45
CA ILE A 5 -3.95 0.97 8.02
C ILE A 5 -3.32 2.12 8.82
N VAL A 6 -3.66 2.19 10.11
CA VAL A 6 -3.20 3.25 11.01
C VAL A 6 -2.00 2.76 11.82
N PRO A 7 -0.85 3.47 11.83
CA PRO A 7 0.26 3.12 12.71
C PRO A 7 -0.09 3.36 14.18
N VAL A 8 0.40 2.51 15.09
CA VAL A 8 0.31 2.71 16.55
C VAL A 8 0.87 4.07 16.96
N GLN A 9 1.98 4.48 16.34
CA GLN A 9 2.53 5.82 16.46
C GLN A 9 2.22 6.62 15.17
N PRO A 10 1.27 7.58 15.20
CA PRO A 10 0.97 8.43 14.06
C PRO A 10 2.21 9.16 13.52
N TYR A 11 2.32 9.27 12.20
CA TYR A 11 3.36 10.08 11.55
C TYR A 11 3.10 11.57 11.80
N SER A 12 4.08 12.25 12.41
CA SER A 12 4.09 13.70 12.57
C SER A 12 4.64 14.41 11.33
N GLU A 13 4.53 15.75 11.28
CA GLU A 13 5.17 16.53 10.22
C GLU A 13 6.70 16.35 10.20
N GLU A 14 7.34 16.17 11.37
CA GLU A 14 8.77 15.92 11.48
C GLU A 14 9.15 14.53 10.96
N ASP A 15 8.29 13.53 11.18
CA ASP A 15 8.48 12.17 10.66
C ASP A 15 8.42 12.12 9.13
N LEU A 16 7.71 13.06 8.51
CA LEU A 16 7.49 13.19 7.07
C LEU A 16 8.33 14.30 6.43
N ASP A 17 9.24 14.93 7.17
CA ASP A 17 10.19 15.89 6.61
C ASP A 17 11.28 15.15 5.84
N TYR A 18 10.98 14.81 4.58
CA TYR A 18 11.89 14.08 3.70
C TYR A 18 13.22 14.82 3.45
N SER A 19 13.31 16.11 3.76
CA SER A 19 14.56 16.88 3.66
C SER A 19 15.53 16.63 4.81
N ASN A 20 15.06 16.02 5.90
CA ASN A 20 15.85 15.55 7.01
C ASN A 20 16.14 14.05 6.87
N ASP A 21 17.39 13.68 6.61
CA ASP A 21 17.79 12.27 6.48
C ASP A 21 17.48 11.41 7.72
N ASN A 22 17.32 12.04 8.90
CA ASN A 22 16.99 11.36 10.15
C ASN A 22 15.48 11.32 10.45
N CYS A 23 14.62 11.85 9.57
CA CYS A 23 13.18 11.71 9.76
C CYS A 23 12.77 10.24 9.71
N ARG A 24 11.72 9.90 10.44
CA ARG A 24 11.26 8.51 10.58
C ARG A 24 10.97 7.85 9.24
N ALA A 25 10.32 8.53 8.29
CA ALA A 25 10.02 7.97 6.97
C ALA A 25 11.31 7.61 6.20
N ASN A 26 12.35 8.45 6.29
CA ASN A 26 13.64 8.15 5.65
C ASN A 26 14.35 6.99 6.34
N GLN A 27 14.30 6.91 7.68
CA GLN A 27 14.89 5.80 8.42
C GLN A 27 14.18 4.48 8.08
N GLU A 28 12.84 4.46 8.06
CA GLU A 28 12.04 3.29 7.68
C GLU A 28 12.31 2.86 6.23
N GLN A 29 12.36 3.78 5.26
CA GLN A 29 12.57 3.39 3.86
C GLN A 29 14.01 2.89 3.59
N ASN A 30 15.00 3.34 4.37
CA ASN A 30 16.39 2.86 4.28
C ASN A 30 16.63 1.53 5.00
N ASP A 31 15.66 1.02 5.76
CA ASP A 31 15.72 -0.27 6.47
C ASP A 31 14.64 -1.21 5.90
N ASP A 32 15.06 -2.22 5.14
CA ASP A 32 14.15 -3.21 4.55
C ASP A 32 13.49 -4.13 5.59
N THR A 33 14.01 -4.15 6.82
CA THR A 33 13.46 -4.91 7.94
C THR A 33 12.51 -4.12 8.82
N ALA A 34 12.35 -2.82 8.58
CA ALA A 34 11.44 -1.99 9.36
C ALA A 34 9.98 -2.46 9.19
N ARG A 35 9.28 -2.64 10.33
CA ARG A 35 7.88 -3.07 10.37
C ARG A 35 7.08 -2.20 11.35
N PRO A 36 6.64 -0.99 10.95
CA PRO A 36 5.85 -0.11 11.81
C PRO A 36 4.57 -0.79 12.30
N GLU A 37 4.36 -0.82 13.62
CA GLU A 37 3.19 -1.46 14.22
C GLU A 37 1.87 -0.78 13.79
N ILE A 38 0.84 -1.59 13.53
CA ILE A 38 -0.51 -1.16 13.14
C ILE A 38 -1.45 -1.20 14.35
N SER A 39 -2.30 -0.19 14.53
CA SER A 39 -3.15 -0.02 15.72
C SER A 39 -4.31 -1.01 15.82
N ASP A 40 -4.76 -1.52 14.67
CA ASP A 40 -5.97 -2.34 14.56
C ASP A 40 -5.72 -3.57 13.68
N THR A 41 -6.60 -4.56 13.81
CA THR A 41 -6.55 -5.81 13.03
C THR A 41 -7.87 -6.09 12.34
N ILE A 42 -7.82 -6.79 11.21
CA ILE A 42 -8.99 -7.30 10.50
C ILE A 42 -9.27 -8.71 11.03
N GLU A 43 -10.40 -8.92 11.71
CA GLU A 43 -10.75 -10.21 12.28
C GLU A 43 -11.19 -11.26 11.23
N ASN A 44 -11.71 -10.80 10.09
CA ASN A 44 -12.37 -11.63 9.08
C ASN A 44 -11.72 -11.51 7.69
N ILE A 45 -10.38 -11.39 7.63
CA ILE A 45 -9.65 -11.22 6.34
C ILE A 45 -9.96 -12.36 5.33
N ASP A 46 -10.26 -13.56 5.85
CA ASP A 46 -10.58 -14.75 5.07
C ASP A 46 -11.87 -14.60 4.24
N GLU A 47 -12.79 -13.71 4.65
CA GLU A 47 -14.08 -13.50 3.98
C GLU A 47 -13.97 -12.67 2.69
N TYR A 48 -12.82 -12.03 2.43
CA TYR A 48 -12.62 -11.21 1.23
C TYR A 48 -11.98 -11.99 0.07
N ASP A 49 -12.64 -11.99 -1.08
CA ASP A 49 -12.09 -12.55 -2.33
C ASP A 49 -11.18 -11.56 -3.06
N VAL A 50 -11.45 -10.25 -2.91
CA VAL A 50 -10.72 -9.16 -3.57
C VAL A 50 -10.31 -8.12 -2.53
N VAL A 51 -9.04 -7.73 -2.54
CA VAL A 51 -8.47 -6.72 -1.65
C VAL A 51 -7.76 -5.66 -2.49
N PHE A 52 -8.21 -4.42 -2.36
CA PHE A 52 -7.51 -3.26 -2.89
C PHE A 52 -6.59 -2.71 -1.80
N ILE A 53 -5.29 -2.57 -2.10
CA ILE A 53 -4.29 -2.01 -1.19
C ILE A 53 -3.87 -0.63 -1.68
N GLY A 54 -4.03 0.38 -0.82
CA GLY A 54 -3.86 1.79 -1.16
C GLY A 54 -2.75 2.46 -0.36
N HIS A 55 -1.81 3.14 -1.02
CA HIS A 55 -0.73 3.84 -0.30
C HIS A 55 -0.13 5.04 -1.07
N PRO A 56 0.56 5.98 -0.40
CA PRO A 56 1.44 6.91 -1.10
C PRO A 56 2.70 6.19 -1.60
N ILE A 57 3.42 6.77 -2.56
CA ILE A 57 4.78 6.33 -2.90
C ILE A 57 5.81 7.13 -2.10
N TRP A 58 6.66 6.43 -1.35
CA TRP A 58 7.81 6.97 -0.62
C TRP A 58 9.10 6.44 -1.26
N TRP A 59 9.91 7.33 -1.81
CA TRP A 59 11.20 6.99 -2.45
C TRP A 59 11.11 5.92 -3.55
N GLY A 60 9.97 5.81 -4.24
CA GLY A 60 9.77 4.90 -5.38
C GLY A 60 8.96 3.64 -5.04
N ILE A 61 8.80 3.33 -3.76
CA ILE A 61 8.10 2.13 -3.28
C ILE A 61 7.03 2.48 -2.22
N GLU A 62 6.32 1.46 -1.74
CA GLU A 62 5.39 1.53 -0.61
C GLU A 62 6.08 1.96 0.70
N PRO A 63 5.36 2.60 1.63
CA PRO A 63 5.82 2.73 3.01
C PRO A 63 5.86 1.37 3.71
N ARG A 64 6.86 1.13 4.57
CA ARG A 64 7.05 -0.14 5.32
C ARG A 64 5.86 -0.63 6.15
N ILE A 65 4.91 0.22 6.48
CA ILE A 65 3.67 -0.20 7.15
C ILE A 65 2.80 -1.08 6.23
N ILE A 66 2.91 -0.93 4.91
CA ILE A 66 2.24 -1.79 3.93
C ILE A 66 2.86 -3.18 3.95
N ASP A 67 4.18 -3.29 4.02
CA ASP A 67 4.90 -4.57 4.21
C ASP A 67 4.39 -5.26 5.48
N THR A 68 4.28 -4.50 6.57
CA THR A 68 3.76 -5.00 7.85
C THR A 68 2.33 -5.52 7.73
N PHE A 69 1.46 -4.80 7.01
CA PHE A 69 0.09 -5.22 6.79
C PHE A 69 0.02 -6.51 5.96
N LEU A 70 0.77 -6.58 4.85
CA LEU A 70 0.75 -7.74 3.95
C LEU A 70 1.32 -8.99 4.62
N GLU A 71 2.33 -8.86 5.46
CA GLU A 71 2.91 -9.97 6.23
C GLU A 71 2.03 -10.44 7.41
N SER A 72 1.05 -9.63 7.82
CA SER A 72 0.19 -9.93 8.97
C SER A 72 -0.96 -10.89 8.66
N TYR A 73 -1.26 -11.14 7.38
CA TYR A 73 -2.40 -11.95 6.96
C TYR A 73 -2.04 -12.89 5.81
N ASP A 74 -2.86 -13.93 5.62
CA ASP A 74 -2.75 -14.82 4.46
C ASP A 74 -3.61 -14.30 3.30
N PHE A 75 -2.94 -13.87 2.23
CA PHE A 75 -3.59 -13.43 0.99
C PHE A 75 -3.58 -14.49 -0.12
N SER A 76 -3.19 -15.73 0.19
CA SER A 76 -3.09 -16.82 -0.78
C SER A 76 -4.41 -17.05 -1.51
N GLY A 77 -4.35 -17.05 -2.84
CA GLY A 77 -5.52 -17.23 -3.71
C GLY A 77 -6.50 -16.05 -3.78
N LYS A 78 -6.32 -14.99 -2.97
CA LYS A 78 -7.11 -13.77 -3.06
C LYS A 78 -6.68 -12.92 -4.25
N THR A 79 -7.61 -12.14 -4.79
CA THR A 79 -7.29 -11.15 -5.81
C THR A 79 -6.78 -9.89 -5.14
N MET A 80 -5.55 -9.50 -5.43
CA MET A 80 -4.91 -8.30 -4.89
C MET A 80 -4.80 -7.23 -5.97
N VAL A 81 -5.13 -5.98 -5.62
CA VAL A 81 -5.06 -4.84 -6.53
C VAL A 81 -4.35 -3.69 -5.85
N ASP A 82 -3.17 -3.32 -6.35
CA ASP A 82 -2.41 -2.16 -5.87
C ASP A 82 -2.96 -0.85 -6.47
N PHE A 83 -3.09 0.18 -5.64
CA PHE A 83 -3.23 1.53 -6.14
C PHE A 83 -2.44 2.51 -5.27
N CYS A 84 -1.89 3.53 -5.92
CA CYS A 84 -1.09 4.49 -5.20
C CYS A 84 -1.33 5.94 -5.63
N THR A 85 -0.88 6.87 -4.78
CA THR A 85 -0.73 8.29 -5.15
C THR A 85 0.73 8.70 -5.01
N SER A 86 1.17 9.68 -5.80
CA SER A 86 2.55 10.17 -5.71
C SER A 86 2.69 11.59 -6.25
N GLY A 87 3.80 12.24 -5.88
CA GLY A 87 4.24 13.51 -6.48
C GLY A 87 4.83 13.38 -7.88
N GLY A 88 4.98 12.16 -8.42
CA GLY A 88 5.53 11.94 -9.76
C GLY A 88 5.99 10.51 -10.05
N SER A 89 6.46 9.78 -9.04
CA SER A 89 6.92 8.39 -9.17
C SER A 89 5.82 7.46 -9.69
N GLY A 90 6.18 6.48 -10.50
CA GLY A 90 5.28 5.41 -10.94
C GLY A 90 4.99 4.41 -9.83
N ILE A 91 4.14 3.42 -10.14
CA ILE A 91 3.72 2.35 -9.21
C ILE A 91 4.57 1.08 -9.34
N SER A 92 5.26 0.88 -10.46
CA SER A 92 5.77 -0.43 -10.88
C SER A 92 6.75 -1.09 -9.90
N GLU A 93 7.62 -0.32 -9.24
CA GLU A 93 8.58 -0.88 -8.29
C GLU A 93 7.86 -1.33 -7.01
N SER A 94 6.95 -0.50 -6.51
CA SER A 94 6.09 -0.87 -5.39
C SER A 94 5.26 -2.12 -5.70
N GLU A 95 4.56 -2.14 -6.83
CA GLU A 95 3.76 -3.30 -7.24
C GLU A 95 4.61 -4.59 -7.33
N SER A 96 5.88 -4.48 -7.73
CA SER A 96 6.81 -5.61 -7.77
C SER A 96 7.15 -6.11 -6.36
N ASN A 97 7.41 -5.21 -5.41
CA ASN A 97 7.66 -5.57 -4.02
C ASN A 97 6.44 -6.25 -3.38
N LEU A 98 5.24 -5.70 -3.57
CA LEU A 98 4.02 -6.28 -2.99
C LEU A 98 3.77 -7.71 -3.52
N LYS A 99 4.06 -7.95 -4.81
CA LYS A 99 4.02 -9.27 -5.43
C LYS A 99 5.05 -10.24 -4.85
N GLU A 100 6.21 -9.76 -4.42
CA GLU A 100 7.22 -10.59 -3.75
C GLU A 100 6.82 -10.94 -2.32
N ILE A 101 6.14 -10.05 -1.61
CA ILE A 101 5.62 -10.29 -0.24
C ILE A 101 4.45 -11.28 -0.26
N CYS A 102 3.54 -11.15 -1.23
CA CYS A 102 2.38 -12.03 -1.40
C CYS A 102 2.43 -12.78 -2.76
N PRO A 103 3.35 -13.74 -2.94
CA PRO A 103 3.55 -14.42 -4.23
C PRO A 103 2.42 -15.39 -4.60
N ASP A 104 1.68 -15.88 -3.60
CA ASP A 104 0.59 -16.84 -3.78
C ASP A 104 -0.78 -16.17 -4.02
N SER A 105 -0.82 -14.84 -4.09
CA SER A 105 -2.00 -14.05 -4.46
C SER A 105 -2.17 -13.92 -5.97
N VAL A 106 -3.40 -13.65 -6.42
CA VAL A 106 -3.71 -13.32 -7.81
C VAL A 106 -3.64 -11.80 -7.97
N TRP A 107 -2.61 -11.29 -8.63
CA TRP A 107 -2.44 -9.84 -8.81
C TRP A 107 -3.06 -9.35 -10.12
N LEU A 108 -3.92 -8.34 -10.03
CA LEU A 108 -4.35 -7.54 -11.17
C LEU A 108 -3.42 -6.35 -11.38
N GLU A 109 -3.50 -5.72 -12.55
CA GLU A 109 -2.73 -4.51 -12.85
C GLU A 109 -3.19 -3.35 -11.96
N GLY A 110 -2.25 -2.84 -11.15
CA GLY A 110 -2.48 -1.72 -10.28
C GLY A 110 -2.53 -0.37 -11.03
N LYS A 111 -2.92 0.69 -10.32
CA LYS A 111 -2.98 2.04 -10.92
C LYS A 111 -2.51 3.13 -9.98
N ARG A 112 -1.68 4.00 -10.52
CA ARG A 112 -1.37 5.28 -9.89
C ARG A 112 -2.45 6.30 -10.20
N PHE A 113 -3.03 6.88 -9.16
CA PHE A 113 -3.96 8.00 -9.26
C PHE A 113 -3.27 9.33 -8.98
N LEU A 114 -3.72 10.37 -9.68
CA LEU A 114 -3.33 11.75 -9.40
C LEU A 114 -4.29 12.33 -8.36
N GLY A 115 -3.85 13.35 -7.63
CA GLY A 115 -4.78 14.13 -6.78
C GLY A 115 -5.91 14.81 -7.55
N SER A 116 -5.79 14.88 -8.89
CA SER A 116 -6.81 15.39 -9.80
C SER A 116 -7.63 14.30 -10.50
N SER A 117 -7.39 13.01 -10.20
CA SER A 117 -8.18 11.92 -10.77
C SER A 117 -9.64 12.04 -10.34
N SER A 118 -10.54 11.92 -11.30
CA SER A 118 -11.97 12.03 -11.07
C SER A 118 -12.55 10.71 -10.56
N HIS A 119 -13.78 10.78 -10.03
CA HIS A 119 -14.57 9.59 -9.74
C HIS A 119 -14.70 8.69 -10.97
N ASP A 120 -14.96 9.28 -12.14
CA ASP A 120 -15.17 8.51 -13.38
C ASP A 120 -13.89 7.79 -13.82
N ASP A 121 -12.71 8.40 -13.63
CA ASP A 121 -11.42 7.75 -13.91
C ASP A 121 -11.15 6.50 -13.04
N ILE A 122 -11.70 6.50 -11.82
CA ILE A 122 -11.62 5.38 -10.87
C ILE A 122 -12.68 4.34 -11.21
N ALA A 123 -13.92 4.76 -11.48
CA ALA A 123 -15.00 3.88 -11.87
C ALA A 123 -14.65 3.10 -13.16
N ASP A 124 -14.18 3.80 -14.19
CA ASP A 124 -13.74 3.18 -15.44
C ASP A 124 -12.62 2.16 -15.21
N TRP A 125 -11.71 2.42 -14.28
CA TRP A 125 -10.63 1.47 -13.97
C TRP A 125 -11.17 0.20 -13.31
N VAL A 126 -12.05 0.34 -12.31
CA VAL A 126 -12.67 -0.79 -11.61
C VAL A 126 -13.56 -1.61 -12.55
N ASP A 127 -14.37 -0.95 -13.39
CA ASP A 127 -15.27 -1.62 -14.33
C ASP A 127 -14.52 -2.46 -15.37
N ASN A 128 -13.27 -2.10 -15.70
CA ASN A 128 -12.43 -2.85 -16.63
C ASN A 128 -11.74 -4.07 -16.01
N MET A 129 -11.83 -4.28 -14.69
CA MET A 129 -11.17 -5.41 -14.01
C MET A 129 -11.91 -6.75 -14.16
N ASN A 130 -13.16 -6.74 -14.64
CA ASN A 130 -13.96 -7.95 -14.90
C ASN A 130 -13.96 -8.98 -13.76
N PHE A 131 -14.22 -8.53 -12.53
CA PHE A 131 -14.49 -9.43 -11.40
C PHE A 131 -15.71 -10.33 -11.65
#